data_AF-A0A081AR22-F1
#
_entry.id   AF-A0A081AR22-F1
#
_cell.length_a   1.000
_cell.length_b   1.000
_cell.length_c   1.000
_cell.angle_alpha   90.00
_cell.angle_beta   90.00
_cell.angle_gamma   90.00
#
_symmetry.space_group_name_H-M   'P 1'
#
loop_
_entity.id
_entity.type
_entity.pdbx_description
1 polymer ?
#
loop_
_entity_poly.entity_id
_entity_poly.type
_entity_poly.pdbx_seq_one_letter_code
_entity_poly.pdbx_strand_id
1 'polypeptide(L)'
;MSAPLSKELQNKYNVRSMPIRKEDEVMIVRGSQKSREGRVTAVYRKKFVIHVERVVREKANGASVPIGIDASKVVITKLKLDKDRKKILERKNRAVSETEKGKFTEQDVAMATVD
;
A
#
# COMPACT_ATOMS: atom_id res chain seq x y z
N MET A 1 -6.96 5.22 -1.24
CA MET A 1 -5.70 5.13 -2.03
C MET A 1 -4.76 4.10 -1.43
N SER A 2 -4.99 2.83 -1.75
CA SER A 2 -4.11 1.72 -1.40
C SER A 2 -3.59 1.08 -2.69
N ALA A 3 -2.38 0.54 -2.64
CA ALA A 3 -1.78 -0.18 -3.74
C ALA A 3 -1.44 -1.63 -3.32
N PRO A 4 -1.55 -2.61 -4.23
CA PRO A 4 -1.04 -3.96 -4.00
C PRO A 4 0.48 -3.93 -3.74
N LEU A 5 0.95 -4.84 -2.88
CA LEU A 5 2.38 -5.06 -2.68
C LEU A 5 2.95 -5.97 -3.78
N SER A 6 4.25 -5.90 -4.04
CA SER A 6 4.95 -6.88 -4.87
C SER A 6 4.85 -8.29 -4.25
N LYS A 7 4.98 -9.34 -5.06
CA LYS A 7 4.90 -10.74 -4.57
C LYS A 7 5.91 -11.00 -3.45
N GLU A 8 7.11 -10.43 -3.56
CA GLU A 8 8.16 -10.53 -2.54
C GLU A 8 7.72 -9.91 -1.20
N LEU A 9 7.16 -8.70 -1.23
CA LEU A 9 6.64 -8.04 -0.03
C LEU A 9 5.39 -8.73 0.52
N GLN A 10 4.52 -9.28 -0.35
CA GLN A 10 3.37 -10.07 0.07
C GLN A 10 3.84 -11.32 0.82
N ASN A 11 4.82 -12.05 0.32
CA ASN A 11 5.35 -13.24 0.99
C ASN A 11 6.06 -12.87 2.32
N LYS A 12 6.79 -11.75 2.35
CA LYS A 12 7.51 -11.31 3.55
C LYS A 12 6.60 -10.89 4.69
N TYR A 13 5.53 -10.13 4.41
CA TYR A 13 4.66 -9.57 5.44
C TYR A 13 3.28 -10.23 5.52
N ASN A 14 2.96 -11.13 4.60
CA ASN A 14 1.65 -11.80 4.45
C ASN A 14 0.47 -10.81 4.38
N VAL A 15 0.69 -9.68 3.68
CA VAL A 15 -0.30 -8.61 3.47
C VAL A 15 -0.46 -8.36 1.97
N ARG A 16 -1.71 -8.32 1.48
CA ARG A 16 -2.00 -8.11 0.05
C ARG A 16 -1.78 -6.66 -0.42
N SER A 17 -2.11 -5.67 0.41
CA SER A 17 -2.09 -4.26 0.02
C SER A 17 -1.83 -3.31 1.19
N MET A 18 -1.21 -2.17 0.88
CA MET A 18 -0.89 -1.11 1.85
C MET A 18 -1.31 0.28 1.35
N PRO A 19 -1.66 1.21 2.26
CA PRO A 19 -1.82 2.62 1.92
C PRO A 19 -0.50 3.20 1.42
N ILE A 20 -0.53 3.84 0.27
CA ILE A 20 0.66 4.43 -0.37
C ILE A 20 1.13 5.67 0.42
N ARG A 21 2.44 5.80 0.62
CA ARG A 21 3.06 6.95 1.29
C ARG A 21 4.07 7.63 0.35
N LYS A 22 4.42 8.88 0.69
CA LYS A 22 5.59 9.52 0.11
C LYS A 22 6.81 8.66 0.43
N GLU A 23 7.75 8.61 -0.52
CA GLU A 23 8.99 7.85 -0.46
C GLU A 23 8.87 6.32 -0.60
N ASP A 24 7.68 5.77 -0.81
CA ASP A 24 7.56 4.38 -1.27
C ASP A 24 8.07 4.29 -2.72
N GLU A 25 8.77 3.21 -3.06
CA GLU A 25 9.09 2.90 -4.46
C GLU A 25 7.98 2.06 -5.06
N VAL A 26 7.62 2.39 -6.29
CA VAL A 26 6.46 1.82 -6.95
C VAL A 26 6.72 1.55 -8.43
N MET A 27 6.10 0.50 -8.95
CA MET A 27 6.11 0.13 -10.36
C MET A 27 4.70 0.27 -10.94
N ILE A 28 4.57 0.96 -12.07
CA ILE A 28 3.28 1.17 -12.74
C ILE A 28 2.95 -0.04 -13.61
N VAL A 29 1.79 -0.67 -13.36
CA VAL A 29 1.39 -1.91 -14.03
C VAL A 29 0.34 -1.68 -15.12
N ARG A 30 -0.45 -0.60 -15.00
CA ARG A 30 -1.56 -0.29 -15.93
C ARG A 30 -1.47 1.14 -16.47
N GLY A 31 -1.94 1.33 -17.70
CA GLY A 31 -2.02 2.64 -18.38
C GLY A 31 -0.79 2.96 -19.25
N SER A 32 -0.73 4.20 -19.76
CA SER A 32 0.28 4.62 -20.74
C SER A 32 1.71 4.68 -20.18
N GLN A 33 1.87 4.78 -18.87
CA GLN A 33 3.17 4.85 -18.18
C GLN A 33 3.59 3.48 -17.59
N LYS A 34 3.07 2.38 -18.15
CA LYS A 34 3.34 1.01 -17.71
C LYS A 34 4.84 0.69 -17.77
N SER A 35 5.29 -0.18 -16.86
CA SER A 35 6.68 -0.65 -16.72
C SER A 35 7.68 0.45 -16.33
N ARG A 36 7.21 1.64 -15.96
CA ARG A 36 8.04 2.65 -15.30
C ARG A 36 8.03 2.43 -13.80
N GLU A 37 9.20 2.60 -13.22
CA GLU A 37 9.44 2.57 -11.78
C GLU A 37 9.85 3.95 -11.30
N GLY A 38 9.50 4.26 -10.06
CA GLY A 38 9.93 5.49 -9.44
C GLY A 38 9.47 5.60 -7.99
N ARG A 39 10.04 6.59 -7.30
CA ARG A 39 9.66 6.93 -5.95
C ARG A 39 8.41 7.81 -5.95
N VAL A 40 7.52 7.62 -4.98
CA VAL A 40 6.34 8.46 -4.82
C VAL A 40 6.75 9.80 -4.21
N THR A 41 6.68 10.87 -5.00
CA THR A 41 7.02 12.23 -4.53
C THR A 41 5.89 12.86 -3.72
N ALA A 42 4.65 12.68 -4.17
CA ALA A 42 3.48 13.24 -3.51
C ALA A 42 2.24 12.36 -3.63
N VAL A 43 1.43 12.34 -2.57
CA VAL A 43 0.11 11.72 -2.54
C VAL A 43 -0.93 12.84 -2.48
N TYR A 44 -1.58 13.11 -3.60
CA TYR A 44 -2.52 14.21 -3.73
C TYR A 44 -3.96 13.74 -3.52
N ARG A 45 -4.33 13.61 -2.24
CA ARG A 45 -5.62 13.02 -1.82
C ARG A 45 -6.85 13.81 -2.28
N LYS A 46 -6.73 15.13 -2.50
CA LYS A 46 -7.85 15.97 -3.02
C LYS A 46 -8.30 15.52 -4.41
N LYS A 47 -7.37 15.05 -5.25
CA LYS A 47 -7.65 14.52 -6.60
C LYS A 47 -7.54 13.00 -6.69
N PHE A 48 -7.32 12.31 -5.56
CA PHE A 48 -7.10 10.86 -5.50
C PHE A 48 -5.98 10.33 -6.41
N VAL A 49 -4.94 11.15 -6.68
CA VAL A 49 -3.79 10.75 -7.53
C VAL A 49 -2.47 10.75 -6.75
N ILE A 50 -1.54 9.92 -7.19
CA ILE A 50 -0.13 9.96 -6.78
C ILE A 50 0.72 10.57 -7.89
N HIS A 51 1.83 11.19 -7.49
CA HIS A 51 2.89 11.61 -8.38
C HIS A 51 4.10 10.72 -8.14
N VAL A 52 4.65 10.22 -9.25
CA VAL A 52 5.81 9.31 -9.27
C VAL A 52 6.96 10.04 -9.93
N GLU A 53 8.15 9.90 -9.39
CA GLU A 53 9.38 10.48 -9.94
C GLU A 53 9.59 10.04 -11.39
N ARG A 54 10.13 10.94 -12.23
CA ARG A 54 10.39 10.72 -13.67
C ARG A 54 9.14 10.43 -14.53
N VAL A 55 7.94 10.45 -13.94
CA VAL A 55 6.67 10.33 -14.67
C VAL A 55 6.07 11.72 -14.86
N VAL A 56 6.63 12.43 -15.83
CA VAL A 56 6.29 13.82 -16.16
C VAL A 56 5.83 13.94 -17.61
N ARG A 57 5.13 15.03 -17.91
CA ARG A 57 4.79 15.50 -19.25
C ARG A 57 5.35 16.90 -19.44
N GLU A 58 5.93 17.16 -20.61
CA GLU A 58 6.37 18.50 -20.98
C GLU A 58 5.19 19.35 -21.48
N LYS A 59 5.15 20.61 -21.05
CA LYS A 59 4.26 21.64 -21.57
C LYS A 59 4.86 22.27 -22.83
N ALA A 60 4.04 23.01 -23.59
CA ALA A 60 4.49 23.77 -24.75
C ALA A 60 5.60 24.80 -24.44
N ASN A 61 5.69 25.27 -23.19
CA ASN A 61 6.74 26.16 -22.72
C ASN A 61 8.02 25.44 -22.22
N GLY A 62 8.16 24.14 -22.46
CA GLY A 62 9.31 23.33 -22.05
C GLY A 62 9.33 22.91 -20.57
N ALA A 63 8.39 23.38 -19.75
CA ALA A 63 8.33 23.00 -18.34
C ALA A 63 7.77 21.58 -18.16
N SER A 64 8.40 20.77 -17.31
CA SER A 64 7.93 19.44 -16.93
C SER A 64 6.90 19.48 -15.80
N VAL A 65 5.79 18.76 -15.95
CA VAL A 65 4.73 18.63 -14.95
C VAL A 65 4.46 17.17 -14.62
N PRO A 66 4.33 16.80 -13.33
CA PRO A 66 4.08 15.42 -12.95
C PRO A 66 2.70 14.96 -13.43
N ILE A 67 2.65 13.75 -13.98
CA ILE A 67 1.39 13.11 -14.36
C ILE A 67 0.79 12.49 -13.09
N GLY A 68 -0.52 12.67 -12.90
CA GLY A 68 -1.26 12.01 -11.83
C GLY A 68 -1.57 10.56 -12.19
N ILE A 69 -1.23 9.64 -11.31
CA ILE A 69 -1.50 8.20 -11.47
C ILE A 69 -2.44 7.75 -10.35
N ASP A 70 -3.38 6.84 -10.66
CA ASP A 70 -4.22 6.22 -9.64
C ASP A 70 -3.45 5.12 -8.91
N ALA A 71 -3.54 5.07 -7.57
CA ALA A 71 -2.81 4.10 -6.75
C ALA A 71 -3.11 2.61 -7.09
N SER A 72 -4.30 2.31 -7.62
CA SER A 72 -4.70 0.96 -8.04
C SER A 72 -3.97 0.46 -9.30
N LYS A 73 -3.38 1.37 -10.08
CA LYS A 73 -2.63 1.05 -11.32
C LYS A 73 -1.16 0.70 -11.03
N VAL A 74 -0.76 0.69 -9.77
CA VAL A 74 0.63 0.65 -9.33
C VAL A 74 0.82 -0.47 -8.32
N VAL A 75 2.01 -1.06 -8.28
CA VAL A 75 2.45 -2.05 -7.31
C VAL A 75 3.60 -1.46 -6.49
N ILE A 76 3.55 -1.62 -5.17
CA ILE A 76 4.63 -1.15 -4.29
C ILE A 76 5.78 -2.16 -4.34
N THR A 77 6.98 -1.69 -4.67
CA THR A 77 8.21 -2.51 -4.74
C THR A 77 9.03 -2.38 -3.47
N LYS A 78 9.14 -1.18 -2.88
CA LYS A 78 9.78 -0.95 -1.58
C LYS A 78 8.92 -0.04 -0.69
N LEU A 79 8.86 -0.39 0.60
CA LEU A 79 8.10 0.36 1.61
C LEU A 79 9.04 1.23 2.44
N LYS A 80 8.67 2.50 2.65
CA LYS A 80 9.27 3.31 3.71
C LYS A 80 8.75 2.86 5.07
N LEU A 81 9.58 2.19 5.87
CA LEU A 81 9.16 1.62 7.16
C LEU A 81 9.33 2.61 8.32
N ASP A 82 8.21 3.10 8.83
CA ASP A 82 8.12 3.84 10.10
C ASP A 82 7.54 2.94 11.21
N LYS A 83 7.65 3.34 12.48
CA LYS A 83 7.09 2.62 13.64
C LYS A 83 5.63 2.23 13.44
N ASP A 84 4.79 3.17 13.01
CA ASP A 84 3.36 2.91 12.81
C ASP A 84 3.08 2.08 11.55
N ARG A 85 3.94 2.14 10.53
CA ARG A 85 3.77 1.34 9.33
C ARG A 85 4.05 -0.14 9.62
N LYS A 86 5.04 -0.42 10.48
CA LYS A 86 5.31 -1.77 10.99
C LYS A 86 4.11 -2.31 11.78
N LYS A 87 3.57 -1.53 12.73
CA LYS A 87 2.36 -1.90 13.46
C LYS A 87 1.16 -2.21 12.55
N ILE A 88 0.97 -1.44 11.48
CA ILE A 88 -0.10 -1.69 10.51
C ILE A 88 0.13 -3.01 9.75
N LEU A 89 1.37 -3.32 9.39
CA LEU A 89 1.71 -4.58 8.72
C LEU A 89 1.47 -5.78 9.64
N GLU A 90 1.92 -5.69 10.89
CA GLU A 90 1.70 -6.72 11.93
C GLU A 90 0.21 -6.97 12.14
N ARG A 91 -0.58 -5.91 12.35
CA ARG A 91 -2.04 -6.03 12.51
C ARG A 91 -2.76 -6.61 11.29
N LYS A 92 -2.24 -6.37 10.08
CA LYS A 92 -2.82 -6.87 8.83
C LYS A 92 -2.32 -8.25 8.43
N ASN A 93 -1.33 -8.79 9.14
CA ASN A 93 -0.74 -10.07 8.81
C ASN A 93 -1.80 -11.16 8.94
N ARG A 94 -2.11 -11.81 7.82
CA ARG A 94 -3.19 -12.80 7.76
C ARG A 94 -2.89 -14.06 8.58
N ALA A 95 -1.61 -14.38 8.77
CA ALA A 95 -1.20 -15.55 9.54
C ALA A 95 -1.68 -15.43 11.00
N VAL A 96 -1.56 -14.24 11.58
CA VAL A 96 -2.02 -13.96 12.96
C VAL A 96 -3.54 -14.03 13.04
N SER A 97 -4.25 -13.47 12.05
CA SER A 97 -5.72 -13.47 12.06
C SER A 97 -6.36 -14.85 11.92
N GLU A 98 -5.67 -15.80 11.27
CA GLU A 98 -6.12 -17.20 11.19
C GLU A 98 -5.90 -17.94 12.52
N THR A 99 -4.87 -17.55 13.29
CA THR A 99 -4.62 -18.14 14.61
C THR A 99 -5.61 -17.66 15.68
N GLU A 100 -6.03 -16.39 15.61
CA GLU A 100 -6.96 -15.78 16.56
C GLU A 100 -8.43 -16.18 16.32
N LYS A 101 -8.83 -16.45 15.08
CA LYS A 101 -10.20 -16.92 14.76
C LYS A 101 -10.51 -18.33 15.27
N GLY A 102 -9.50 -19.10 15.67
CA GLY A 102 -9.62 -20.51 16.08
C GLY A 102 -9.74 -20.75 17.59
N LYS A 103 -9.70 -19.71 18.44
CA LYS A 103 -9.73 -19.90 19.90
C LYS A 103 -10.72 -18.94 20.56
N PHE A 104 -12.00 -19.33 20.56
CA PHE A 104 -12.81 -19.05 21.75
C PHE A 104 -12.28 -20.00 22.82
N THR A 105 -11.73 -19.47 23.90
CA THR A 105 -11.40 -20.30 25.06
C THR A 105 -12.69 -20.62 25.80
N GLU A 106 -12.77 -21.77 26.48
CA GLU A 106 -13.97 -22.16 27.26
C GLU A 106 -14.37 -21.08 28.29
N GLN A 107 -13.40 -20.24 28.71
CA GLN A 107 -13.61 -19.10 29.59
C GLN A 107 -14.42 -17.95 28.96
N ASP A 108 -14.27 -17.72 27.65
CA ASP A 108 -15.03 -16.69 26.91
C ASP A 108 -16.49 -17.12 26.70
N VAL A 109 -16.75 -18.42 26.61
CA VAL A 109 -18.10 -18.99 26.51
C VAL A 109 -18.81 -18.96 27.86
N ALA A 110 -18.09 -19.24 28.96
CA ALA A 110 -18.66 -19.26 30.31
C ALA A 110 -19.06 -17.88 30.85
N MET A 111 -18.42 -16.79 30.41
CA MET A 111 -18.81 -15.42 30.81
C MET A 111 -20.02 -14.87 30.02
N ALA A 112 -20.35 -15.45 28.87
CA ALA A 112 -21.47 -14.99 28.04
C ALA A 112 -22.83 -15.59 28.45
N THR A 113 -22.84 -16.64 29.27
CA THR A 113 -24.05 -17.33 29.77
C THR A 113 -24.44 -16.94 31.19
N VAL A 114 -23.71 -15.99 31.81
CA VAL A 114 -24.03 -15.43 33.13
C VAL A 114 -24.56 -14.02 32.93
N ASP A 115 -25.74 -13.91 32.31
CA ASP A 115 -26.65 -12.76 32.34
C ASP A 115 -28.08 -13.32 32.43
#